data_AF-I0YMB1-F1
#
_entry.id   AF-I0YMB1-F1
#
_cell.length_a   1.000
_cell.length_b   1.000
_cell.length_c   1.000
_cell.angle_alpha   90.00
_cell.angle_beta   90.00
_cell.angle_gamma   90.00
#
_symmetry.space_group_name_H-M   'P 1'
#
loop_
_entity.id
_entity.type
_entity.pdbx_description
1 polymer ?
#
loop_
_entity_poly.entity_id
_entity_poly.type
_entity_poly.pdbx_seq_one_letter_code
_entity_poly.pdbx_strand_id
1 'polypeptide(L)'
;MAFLQRVSRIAPTLRSLSAQRPAMYYISERSVTFSDREKGEELVHFRKEDEKLLRKLLEKVKAQADKVDTKEAEDHAQSELSKLKSILGNYNVAEKDLKALMDWKHEA
;
A
#
# COMPACT_ATOMS: atom_id res chain seq x y z
N MET A 1 -2.28 -38.91 25.74
CA MET A 1 -1.18 -39.53 24.98
C MET A 1 -1.74 -40.13 23.69
N ALA A 2 -1.04 -39.90 22.59
CA ALA A 2 -1.06 -40.62 21.31
C ALA A 2 -2.36 -40.69 20.51
N PHE A 3 -2.38 -40.03 19.34
CA PHE A 3 -2.84 -40.66 18.09
C PHE A 3 -2.27 -39.90 16.88
N LEU A 4 -1.09 -40.31 16.40
CA LEU A 4 -0.55 -39.89 15.11
C LEU A 4 -0.95 -40.95 14.08
N GLN A 5 -1.95 -40.65 13.26
CA GLN A 5 -2.34 -41.52 12.14
C GLN A 5 -1.64 -41.12 10.85
N ARG A 6 -0.71 -42.00 10.46
CA ARG A 6 -0.38 -42.45 9.10
C ARG A 6 -0.40 -41.41 7.97
N VAL A 7 0.79 -40.98 7.59
CA VAL A 7 1.08 -40.47 6.25
C VAL A 7 1.16 -41.67 5.28
N SER A 8 0.14 -41.87 4.46
CA SER A 8 0.20 -42.81 3.33
C SER A 8 1.05 -42.21 2.21
N ARG A 9 2.22 -42.81 1.95
CA ARG A 9 3.08 -42.47 0.82
C ARG A 9 2.43 -42.99 -0.46
N ILE A 10 1.94 -42.08 -1.30
CA ILE A 10 1.47 -42.38 -2.66
C ILE A 10 2.72 -42.47 -3.54
N ALA A 11 3.02 -43.65 -4.08
CA ALA A 11 4.10 -43.84 -5.04
C ALA A 11 3.66 -43.33 -6.43
N PRO A 12 4.47 -42.52 -7.14
CA PRO A 12 4.17 -42.18 -8.53
C PRO A 12 4.55 -43.35 -9.44
N THR A 13 3.56 -43.84 -10.21
CA THR A 13 3.76 -44.78 -11.32
C THR A 13 4.62 -44.14 -12.41
N LEU A 14 5.75 -44.78 -12.76
CA LEU A 14 6.59 -44.38 -13.88
C LEU A 14 5.85 -44.62 -15.20
N ARG A 15 5.28 -43.57 -15.78
CA ARG A 15 4.69 -43.60 -17.12
C ARG A 15 5.83 -43.61 -18.14
N SER A 16 5.89 -44.66 -18.96
CA SER A 16 6.87 -44.83 -20.03
C SER A 16 6.85 -43.64 -20.99
N LEU A 17 8.02 -43.03 -21.22
CA LEU A 17 8.26 -42.04 -22.25
C LEU A 17 8.25 -42.70 -23.63
N SER A 18 7.07 -42.93 -24.20
CA SER A 18 6.96 -43.18 -25.64
C SER A 18 7.17 -41.86 -26.36
N ALA A 19 8.25 -41.79 -27.14
CA ALA A 19 8.71 -40.64 -27.91
C ALA A 19 7.56 -39.89 -28.61
N GLN A 20 7.20 -38.73 -28.07
CA GLN A 20 6.33 -37.78 -28.73
C GLN A 20 7.18 -37.05 -29.77
N ARG A 21 6.99 -37.43 -31.04
CA ARG A 21 7.59 -36.72 -32.18
C ARG A 21 7.25 -35.23 -32.07
N PRO A 22 8.20 -34.29 -32.21
CA PRO A 22 7.85 -32.89 -32.25
C PRO A 22 7.04 -32.64 -33.52
N ALA A 23 5.79 -32.23 -33.36
CA ALA A 23 5.02 -31.65 -34.47
C ALA A 23 5.77 -30.37 -34.91
N MET A 24 6.25 -30.36 -36.14
CA MET A 24 6.81 -29.16 -36.78
C MET A 24 5.67 -28.17 -37.01
N TYR A 25 5.44 -27.30 -36.03
CA TYR A 25 4.61 -26.12 -36.20
C TYR A 25 5.39 -25.11 -37.04
N TYR A 26 5.09 -25.03 -38.33
CA TYR A 26 5.50 -23.88 -39.14
C TYR A 26 4.71 -22.66 -38.66
N ILE A 27 5.24 -21.97 -37.66
CA ILE A 27 4.74 -20.65 -37.29
C ILE A 27 5.14 -19.71 -38.42
N SER A 28 4.15 -19.14 -39.11
CA SER A 28 4.36 -18.11 -40.11
C SER A 28 5.08 -16.92 -39.46
N GLU A 29 6.27 -16.55 -39.94
CA GLU A 29 7.04 -15.40 -39.43
C GLU A 29 6.23 -14.08 -39.48
N ARG A 30 5.24 -13.99 -40.38
CA ARG A 30 4.29 -12.88 -40.42
C ARG A 30 3.30 -12.84 -39.26
N SER A 31 2.86 -13.99 -38.73
CA SER A 31 1.96 -13.99 -37.56
C SER A 31 2.70 -13.64 -36.27
N VAL A 32 4.00 -13.94 -36.18
CA VAL A 32 4.84 -13.57 -35.02
C VAL A 32 5.04 -12.06 -34.96
N THR A 33 5.37 -11.43 -36.08
CA THR A 33 5.60 -9.98 -36.15
C THR A 33 4.33 -9.15 -35.91
N PHE A 34 3.16 -9.63 -36.32
CA PHE A 34 1.89 -8.98 -35.99
C PHE A 34 1.56 -9.10 -34.49
N SER A 35 1.75 -10.29 -33.90
CA SER A 35 1.55 -10.50 -32.46
C SER A 35 2.50 -9.67 -31.60
N ASP A 36 3.76 -9.52 -32.02
CA ASP A 36 4.73 -8.71 -31.27
C ASP A 36 4.42 -7.22 -31.35
N ARG A 37 3.87 -6.75 -32.48
CA ARG A 37 3.38 -5.38 -32.61
C ARG A 37 2.20 -5.12 -31.69
N GLU A 38 1.22 -6.01 -31.66
CA GLU A 38 0.04 -5.90 -30.79
C GLU A 38 0.43 -5.87 -29.32
N LYS A 39 1.34 -6.76 -28.89
CA LYS A 39 1.90 -6.76 -27.53
C LYS A 39 2.66 -5.46 -27.22
N GLY A 40 3.39 -4.90 -28.18
CA GLY A 40 4.08 -3.63 -28.01
C GLY A 40 3.11 -2.47 -27.78
N GLU A 41 2.01 -2.42 -28.54
CA GLU A 41 0.96 -1.42 -28.39
C GLU A 41 0.21 -1.59 -27.05
N GLU A 42 -0.08 -2.83 -26.67
CA GLU A 42 -0.68 -3.21 -25.39
C GLU A 42 0.19 -2.79 -24.19
N LEU A 43 1.50 -3.07 -24.23
CA LEU A 43 2.44 -2.67 -23.18
C LEU A 43 2.52 -1.15 -23.01
N VAL A 44 2.53 -0.39 -24.11
CA VAL A 44 2.54 1.08 -24.05
C VAL A 44 1.23 1.60 -23.48
N HIS A 45 0.10 0.98 -23.83
CA HIS A 45 -1.20 1.34 -23.29
C HIS A 45 -1.28 1.07 -21.78
N PHE A 46 -0.96 -0.15 -21.34
CA PHE A 46 -1.00 -0.50 -19.92
C PHE A 46 -0.02 0.31 -19.09
N ARG A 47 1.19 0.58 -19.61
CA ARG A 47 2.13 1.45 -18.91
C ARG A 47 1.55 2.85 -18.64
N LYS A 48 0.81 3.42 -19.60
CA LYS A 48 0.17 4.73 -19.43
C LYS A 48 -0.99 4.68 -18.44
N GLU A 49 -1.79 3.62 -18.47
CA GLU A 49 -2.90 3.46 -17.53
C GLU A 49 -2.42 3.17 -16.10
N ASP A 50 -1.37 2.36 -15.95
CA ASP A 50 -0.71 2.09 -14.67
C ASP A 50 -0.10 3.38 -14.10
N GLU A 51 0.51 4.22 -14.92
CA GLU A 51 1.02 5.53 -14.47
C GLU A 51 -0.13 6.41 -13.93
N LYS A 52 -1.27 6.47 -14.63
CA LYS A 52 -2.45 7.21 -14.14
C LYS A 52 -2.97 6.64 -12.82
N LEU A 53 -2.97 5.32 -12.69
CA LEU A 53 -3.45 4.64 -11.48
C LEU A 53 -2.51 4.88 -10.30
N LEU A 54 -1.19 4.82 -10.53
CA LEU A 54 -0.18 5.15 -9.53
C LEU A 54 -0.23 6.61 -9.09
N ARG A 55 -0.48 7.56 -10.02
CA ARG A 55 -0.70 8.98 -9.67
C ARG A 55 -1.89 9.14 -8.73
N LYS A 56 -3.02 8.50 -9.05
CA LYS A 56 -4.22 8.52 -8.19
C LYS A 56 -3.96 7.86 -6.83
N LEU A 57 -3.16 6.80 -6.78
CA LEU A 57 -2.77 6.16 -5.52
C LEU A 57 -1.93 7.12 -4.67
N LEU A 58 -0.95 7.80 -5.28
CA LEU A 58 -0.10 8.76 -4.59
C LEU A 58 -0.92 9.93 -4.02
N GLU A 59 -1.88 10.46 -4.79
CA GLU A 59 -2.80 11.51 -4.31
C GLU A 59 -3.62 11.04 -3.10
N LYS A 60 -4.11 9.80 -3.10
CA LYS A 60 -4.84 9.24 -1.96
C LYS A 60 -3.96 9.04 -0.74
N VAL A 61 -2.74 8.53 -0.92
CA VAL A 61 -1.77 8.34 0.17
C VAL A 61 -1.41 9.68 0.78
N LYS A 62 -1.15 10.70 -0.04
CA LYS A 62 -0.90 12.07 0.44
C LYS A 62 -2.09 12.60 1.22
N ALA A 63 -3.30 12.50 0.67
CA ALA A 63 -4.51 12.96 1.36
C ALA A 63 -4.80 12.20 2.66
N GLN A 64 -4.34 10.96 2.80
CA GLN A 64 -4.40 10.21 4.06
C GLN A 64 -3.35 10.68 5.05
N ALA A 65 -2.11 10.88 4.62
CA ALA A 65 -1.03 11.42 5.45
C ALA A 65 -1.39 12.81 5.99
N ASP A 66 -1.81 13.74 5.12
CA ASP A 66 -2.19 15.10 5.51
C ASP A 66 -3.33 15.08 6.57
N LYS A 67 -4.30 14.16 6.45
CA LYS A 67 -5.40 14.02 7.42
C LYS A 67 -4.94 13.47 8.77
N VAL A 68 -4.00 12.53 8.76
CA VAL A 68 -3.43 11.97 10.00
C VAL A 68 -2.64 13.05 10.71
N ASP A 69 -1.75 13.75 10.00
CA ASP A 69 -0.94 14.85 10.55
C ASP A 69 -1.83 15.95 11.16
N THR A 70 -2.92 16.34 10.50
CA THR A 70 -3.85 17.35 11.07
C THR A 70 -4.53 16.87 12.35
N LYS A 71 -4.94 15.59 12.41
CA LYS A 71 -5.63 15.06 13.59
C LYS A 71 -4.69 14.87 14.75
N GLU A 72 -3.51 14.33 14.49
CA GLU A 72 -2.46 14.19 15.50
C GLU A 72 -2.06 15.57 16.04
N ALA A 73 -1.91 16.59 15.18
CA ALA A 73 -1.63 17.95 15.61
C ALA A 73 -2.74 18.52 16.52
N GLU A 74 -4.02 18.33 16.16
CA GLU A 74 -5.16 18.77 16.98
C GLU A 74 -5.22 18.03 18.33
N ASP A 75 -5.04 16.71 18.32
CA ASP A 75 -5.04 15.87 19.53
C ASP A 75 -3.88 16.24 20.46
N HIS A 76 -2.70 16.51 19.89
CA HIS A 76 -1.55 17.00 20.63
C HIS A 76 -1.83 18.37 21.25
N ALA A 77 -2.37 19.33 20.49
CA ALA A 77 -2.69 20.66 21.01
C ALA A 77 -3.73 20.59 22.15
N GLN A 78 -4.75 19.74 22.03
CA GLN A 78 -5.76 19.53 23.08
C GLN A 78 -5.16 18.87 24.34
N SER A 79 -4.28 17.88 24.18
CA SER A 79 -3.57 17.24 25.29
C SER A 79 -2.70 18.24 26.04
N GLU A 80 -1.99 19.11 25.32
CA GLU A 80 -1.18 20.17 25.92
C GLU A 80 -2.03 21.19 26.66
N LEU A 81 -3.14 21.62 26.07
CA LEU A 81 -4.09 22.54 26.70
C LEU A 81 -4.68 21.92 27.98
N SER A 82 -5.01 20.63 27.98
CA SER A 82 -5.49 19.90 29.17
C SER A 82 -4.45 19.87 30.28
N LYS A 83 -3.18 19.58 29.96
CA LYS A 83 -2.06 19.62 30.92
C LYS A 83 -1.86 21.04 31.47
N LEU A 84 -1.92 22.05 30.60
CA LEU A 84 -1.78 23.44 30.99
C LEU A 84 -2.91 23.85 31.95
N LYS A 85 -4.17 23.49 31.64
CA LYS A 85 -5.32 23.69 32.53
C LYS A 85 -5.20 22.93 33.86
N SER A 86 -4.59 21.75 33.88
CA SER A 86 -4.36 21.02 35.13
C SER A 86 -3.33 21.71 36.04
N ILE A 87 -2.31 22.36 35.48
CA ILE A 87 -1.29 23.09 36.24
C ILE A 87 -1.83 24.44 36.69
N LEU A 88 -2.44 25.16 35.76
CA LEU A 88 -2.92 26.53 35.98
C LEU A 88 -4.32 26.58 36.58
N GLY A 89 -5.07 25.49 36.66
CA GLY A 89 -6.45 25.48 37.18
C GLY A 89 -6.58 25.90 38.65
N ASN A 90 -5.48 25.88 39.40
CA ASN A 90 -5.41 26.43 40.76
C ASN A 90 -5.32 27.96 40.78
N TYR A 91 -4.98 28.57 39.64
CA TYR A 91 -4.90 30.01 39.43
C TYR A 91 -6.05 30.40 38.49
N ASN A 92 -6.84 31.41 38.84
CA ASN A 92 -7.97 31.83 38.00
C ASN A 92 -7.47 32.56 36.74
N VAL A 93 -6.97 31.80 35.77
CA VAL A 93 -6.31 32.29 34.55
C VAL A 93 -7.34 32.37 33.42
N ALA A 94 -7.38 33.50 32.74
CA ALA A 94 -8.30 33.69 31.63
C ALA A 94 -7.92 32.80 30.44
N GLU A 95 -8.90 32.32 29.69
CA GLU A 95 -8.68 31.47 28.51
C GLU A 95 -7.85 32.17 27.42
N LYS A 96 -7.88 33.51 27.39
CA LYS A 96 -7.05 34.34 26.51
C LYS A 96 -5.56 34.20 26.82
N ASP A 97 -5.21 34.11 28.10
CA ASP A 97 -3.81 34.01 28.54
C ASP A 97 -3.28 32.59 28.33
N LEU A 98 -4.14 31.57 28.53
CA LEU A 98 -3.83 30.18 28.18
C LEU A 98 -3.54 30.03 26.69
N LYS A 99 -4.32 30.70 25.84
CA LYS A 99 -4.09 30.71 24.39
C LYS A 99 -2.76 31.40 24.04
N ALA A 100 -2.49 32.57 24.63
CA ALA A 100 -1.22 33.28 24.41
C ALA A 100 0.00 32.45 24.84
N LEU A 101 -0.11 31.66 25.90
CA LEU A 101 0.95 30.74 26.35
C LEU A 101 1.16 29.55 25.38
N MET A 102 0.09 29.01 24.82
CA MET A 102 0.17 27.97 23.79
C MET A 102 0.82 28.51 22.51
N ASP A 103 0.37 29.70 22.06
CA ASP A 103 0.91 30.37 20.89
C ASP A 103 2.42 30.69 21.09
N TRP A 104 2.82 31.20 22.26
CA TRP A 104 4.24 31.44 22.60
C TRP A 104 5.09 30.17 22.52
N LYS A 105 4.58 29.02 22.99
CA LYS A 105 5.30 27.76 22.95
C LYS A 105 5.44 27.20 21.53
N HIS A 106 4.44 27.41 20.68
CA HIS A 106 4.42 26.89 19.30
C HIS A 106 5.12 27.82 18.30
N GLU A 107 5.28 29.11 18.62
CA GLU A 107 6.06 30.06 17.82
C GLU A 107 7.59 30.02 18.09
N ALA A 108 8.01 29.49 19.24
CA ALA A 108 9.42 29.35 19.64
C ALA A 108 10.07 28.05 19.12
#